data_AF-A0A2E7CN76-F1
#
_entry.id   AF-A0A2E7CN76-F1
#
_cell.length_a   1.000
_cell.length_b   1.000
_cell.length_c   1.000
_cell.angle_alpha   90.00
_cell.angle_beta   90.00
_cell.angle_gamma   90.00
#
_symmetry.space_group_name_H-M   'P 1'
#
loop_
_entity.id
_entity.type
_entity.pdbx_description
1 polymer ?
#
loop_
_entity_poly.entity_id
_entity_poly.type
_entity_poly.pdbx_seq_one_letter_code
_entity_poly.pdbx_strand_id
1 'polypeptide(L)'
;MKTQMKKIKGDRLSIYICPPGTSFPWIKLYDQPYGLKGPQYELDTFDVRKGKTQDEVAKELGELLLQHSPVLKKWFDTLPQSNPKDT
;
A
#
# COMPACT_ATOMS: atom_id res chain seq x y z
N MET A 1 -12.96 35.52 -4.99
CA MET A 1 -13.19 34.16 -5.52
C MET A 1 -12.29 33.19 -4.76
N LYS A 2 -12.85 32.22 -4.03
CA LYS A 2 -12.05 31.14 -3.42
C LYS A 2 -11.75 30.12 -4.51
N THR A 3 -10.49 29.99 -4.88
CA THR A 3 -10.01 28.96 -5.80
C THR A 3 -10.39 27.60 -5.22
N GLN A 4 -11.40 26.93 -5.78
CA GLN A 4 -11.65 25.52 -5.49
C GLN A 4 -10.40 24.78 -5.93
N MET A 5 -9.57 24.34 -4.97
CA MET A 5 -8.51 23.39 -5.27
C MET A 5 -9.20 22.16 -5.84
N LYS A 6 -8.98 21.90 -7.15
CA LYS A 6 -9.29 20.62 -7.78
C LYS A 6 -8.73 19.55 -6.85
N LYS A 7 -9.60 18.77 -6.20
CA LYS A 7 -9.19 17.57 -5.45
C LYS A 7 -8.41 16.72 -6.43
N ILE A 8 -7.09 16.70 -6.30
CA ILE A 8 -6.24 15.83 -7.10
C ILE A 8 -6.60 14.44 -6.61
N LYS A 9 -7.34 13.72 -7.46
CA LYS A 9 -7.92 12.41 -7.21
C LYS A 9 -6.79 11.37 -7.22
N GLY A 10 -5.90 11.47 -6.23
CA GLY A 10 -4.86 10.51 -5.93
C GLY A 10 -5.16 9.87 -4.58
N ASP A 11 -5.04 8.55 -4.51
CA ASP A 11 -5.16 7.83 -3.25
C ASP A 11 -3.78 7.84 -2.60
N ARG A 12 -3.68 8.34 -1.36
CA ARG A 12 -2.46 8.22 -0.56
C ARG A 12 -2.60 6.99 0.31
N LEU A 13 -1.94 5.91 -0.11
CA LEU A 13 -1.77 4.73 0.72
C LEU A 13 -0.65 4.96 1.74
N SER A 14 -0.94 4.69 3.01
CA SER A 14 0.05 4.76 4.10
C SER A 14 0.21 3.39 4.73
N ILE A 15 1.45 2.94 4.85
CA ILE A 15 1.78 1.64 5.44
C ILE A 15 2.34 1.91 6.84
N TYR A 16 1.72 1.33 7.85
CA TYR A 16 2.21 1.33 9.22
C TYR A 16 2.79 -0.03 9.54
N ILE A 17 4.07 -0.07 9.85
CA ILE A 17 4.78 -1.29 10.27
C ILE A 17 4.97 -1.17 11.79
N CYS A 18 4.39 -2.09 12.56
CA CYS A 18 4.58 -2.13 14.01
C CYS A 18 6.10 -2.14 14.33
N PRO A 19 6.55 -1.31 15.27
CA PRO A 19 7.95 -1.28 15.66
C PRO A 19 8.38 -2.60 16.32
N PRO A 20 9.68 -2.95 16.21
CA PRO A 20 10.24 -4.13 16.84
C PRO A 20 10.08 -4.06 18.37
N GLY A 21 9.79 -5.20 19.00
CA GLY A 21 9.60 -5.30 20.46
C GLY A 21 8.15 -5.16 20.95
N THR A 22 7.18 -5.03 20.04
CA THR A 22 5.76 -5.14 20.37
C THR A 22 5.30 -6.59 20.32
N SER A 23 4.35 -6.98 21.19
CA SER A 23 3.83 -8.36 21.28
C SER A 23 3.15 -8.86 19.99
N PHE A 24 2.90 -7.96 19.04
CA PHE A 24 2.16 -8.23 17.82
C PHE A 24 2.74 -7.43 16.64
N PRO A 25 3.63 -8.05 15.82
CA PRO A 25 4.08 -7.41 14.59
C PRO A 25 2.91 -7.42 13.60
N TRP A 26 2.24 -6.28 13.47
CA TRP A 26 1.20 -6.05 12.49
C TRP A 26 1.67 -5.04 11.45
N ILE A 27 1.29 -5.27 10.20
CA ILE A 27 1.41 -4.27 9.14
C ILE A 27 0.00 -3.79 8.83
N LYS A 28 -0.24 -2.49 8.85
CA LYS A 28 -1.54 -1.91 8.56
C LYS A 28 -1.48 -1.04 7.33
N LEU A 29 -2.47 -1.16 6.47
CA LEU A 29 -2.64 -0.30 5.30
C LEU A 29 -3.77 0.68 5.55
N TYR A 30 -3.51 1.95 5.24
CA TYR A 30 -4.47 3.02 5.37
C TYR A 30 -4.66 3.76 4.05
N ASP A 31 -5.90 4.14 3.76
CA ASP A 31 -6.22 5.09 2.70
C ASP A 31 -6.41 6.49 3.29
N GLN A 32 -5.93 7.48 2.55
CA GLN A 32 -6.11 8.89 2.84
C GLN A 32 -6.35 9.66 1.53
N PRO A 33 -7.42 10.46 1.45
CA PRO A 33 -7.62 11.36 0.32
C PRO A 33 -6.46 12.34 0.19
N TYR A 34 -5.79 12.35 -0.96
CA TYR A 34 -4.65 13.23 -1.19
C TYR A 34 -5.03 14.71 -1.11
N GLY A 35 -4.17 15.51 -0.47
CA GLY A 35 -4.37 16.95 -0.31
C GLY A 35 -5.43 17.36 0.73
N LEU A 36 -6.08 16.41 1.40
CA LEU A 36 -6.97 16.68 2.52
C LEU A 36 -6.33 16.27 3.84
N LYS A 37 -6.28 17.20 4.80
CA LYS A 37 -6.04 16.87 6.20
C LYS A 37 -7.33 16.22 6.71
N GLY A 38 -7.29 14.93 7.00
CA GLY A 38 -8.44 14.14 7.41
C GLY A 38 -8.00 12.82 8.04
N PRO A 39 -8.94 12.08 8.65
CA PRO A 39 -8.64 10.78 9.23
C PRO A 39 -8.18 9.80 8.16
N GLN A 40 -7.28 8.91 8.55
CA GLN A 40 -6.89 7.75 7.76
C GLN A 40 -7.92 6.64 7.97
N TYR A 41 -8.27 5.94 6.89
CA TYR A 41 -9.19 4.81 6.94
C TYR A 41 -8.38 3.52 6.82
N GLU A 42 -8.48 2.63 7.81
CA GLU A 42 -7.82 1.33 7.74
C GLU A 42 -8.45 0.52 6.61
N LEU A 43 -7.62 0.11 5.64
CA LEU A 43 -8.03 -0.75 4.54
C LEU A 43 -7.88 -2.22 4.92
N ASP A 44 -6.73 -2.57 5.51
CA ASP A 44 -6.43 -3.94 5.89
C ASP A 44 -5.34 -4.00 6.98
N THR A 45 -5.28 -5.13 7.69
CA THR A 45 -4.27 -5.45 8.70
C THR A 45 -3.67 -6.84 8.45
N PHE A 46 -2.36 -6.87 8.25
CA PHE A 46 -1.53 -8.06 8.08
C PHE A 46 -0.92 -8.52 9.39
N ASP A 47 -1.15 -9.79 9.71
CA ASP A 47 -0.50 -10.47 10.82
C ASP A 47 0.74 -11.23 10.35
N VAL A 48 1.92 -10.68 10.64
CA VAL A 48 3.19 -11.28 10.23
C VAL A 48 3.74 -12.30 11.25
N ARG A 49 2.95 -12.67 12.28
CA ARG A 49 3.34 -13.70 13.27
C ARG A 49 3.46 -15.11 12.69
N LYS A 50 2.87 -15.38 11.51
CA LYS A 50 2.65 -16.75 10.99
C LYS A 50 3.87 -17.43 10.34
N GLY A 51 5.09 -17.12 10.74
CA GLY A 51 6.29 -17.76 10.19
C GLY A 51 6.51 -17.50 8.70
N LYS A 52 5.90 -16.43 8.16
CA LYS A 52 6.12 -15.99 6.79
C LYS A 52 7.51 -15.41 6.67
N THR A 53 8.16 -15.71 5.57
CA THR A 53 9.41 -15.06 5.17
C THR A 53 9.16 -13.58 4.83
N GLN A 54 10.22 -12.78 4.85
CA GLN A 54 10.15 -11.37 4.46
C GLN A 54 9.60 -11.21 3.03
N ASP A 55 9.98 -12.10 2.12
CA ASP A 55 9.55 -12.06 0.72
C ASP A 55 8.06 -12.35 0.55
N GLU A 56 7.51 -13.31 1.30
CA GLU A 56 6.08 -13.60 1.32
C GLU A 56 5.28 -12.39 1.85
N VAL A 57 5.76 -11.76 2.92
CA VAL A 57 5.14 -10.55 3.46
C VAL A 57 5.19 -9.40 2.45
N ALA A 58 6.33 -9.20 1.79
CA ALA A 58 6.49 -8.16 0.78
C ALA A 58 5.58 -8.40 -0.44
N LYS A 59 5.45 -9.65 -0.87
CA LYS A 59 4.58 -10.04 -1.98
C LYS A 59 3.11 -9.75 -1.66
N GLU A 60 2.62 -10.22 -0.51
CA GLU A 60 1.22 -10.01 -0.10
C GLU A 60 0.91 -8.52 0.08
N LEU A 61 1.83 -7.75 0.67
CA LEU A 61 1.69 -6.31 0.78
C LEU A 61 1.64 -5.64 -0.60
N GLY A 62 2.47 -6.08 -1.55
CA GLY A 62 2.46 -5.61 -2.93
C GLY A 62 1.13 -5.90 -3.64
N GLU A 63 0.60 -7.11 -3.51
CA GLU A 63 -0.71 -7.51 -4.07
C GLU A 63 -1.84 -6.64 -3.50
N LEU A 64 -1.83 -6.38 -2.20
CA LEU A 64 -2.80 -5.51 -1.54
C LEU A 64 -2.71 -4.06 -2.06
N LEU A 65 -1.50 -3.52 -2.20
CA LEU A 65 -1.30 -2.17 -2.76
C LEU A 65 -1.85 -2.07 -4.19
N LEU A 66 -1.66 -3.10 -5.01
CA LEU A 66 -2.19 -3.15 -6.38
C LEU A 66 -3.72 -3.28 -6.41
N GLN A 67 -4.32 -4.01 -5.46
CA GLN A 67 -5.77 -4.11 -5.33
C GLN A 67 -6.41 -2.76 -4.98
N HIS A 68 -5.77 -1.96 -4.12
CA HIS A 68 -6.30 -0.71 -3.61
C HIS A 68 -5.86 0.54 -4.38
N SER A 69 -4.87 0.44 -5.28
CA SER A 69 -4.42 1.56 -6.10
C SER A 69 -4.59 1.27 -7.60
N PRO A 70 -5.65 1.81 -8.24
CA PRO A 70 -5.82 1.73 -9.68
C PRO A 70 -4.65 2.33 -10.47
N VAL A 71 -3.98 3.34 -9.89
CA VAL A 71 -2.80 3.99 -10.48
C VAL A 71 -1.61 3.04 -10.47
N LEU A 72 -1.30 2.41 -9.33
CA LEU A 72 -0.22 1.43 -9.25
C LEU A 72 -0.50 0.22 -10.15
N LYS A 73 -1.74 -0.29 -10.16
CA LYS A 73 -2.14 -1.38 -11.04
C LYS A 73 -1.88 -1.04 -12.51
N LYS A 74 -2.39 0.11 -12.98
CA LYS A 74 -2.18 0.56 -14.35
C LYS A 74 -0.71 0.75 -14.69
N TRP A 75 0.08 1.28 -13.75
CA TRP A 75 1.52 1.43 -13.96
C TRP A 75 2.22 0.07 -14.06
N PHE A 76 1.88 -0.89 -13.20
CA PHE A 76 2.43 -2.23 -13.24
C PHE A 76 2.07 -2.97 -14.53
N ASP A 77 0.84 -2.82 -15.02
CA ASP A 77 0.39 -3.36 -16.31
C ASP A 77 1.16 -2.79 -17.51
N THR A 78 1.80 -1.63 -17.36
CA THR A 78 2.61 -0.98 -18.42
C THR A 78 4.10 -1.35 -18.36
N LEU A 79 4.55 -2.04 -17.32
CA LEU A 79 5.94 -2.48 -17.22
C LEU A 79 6.17 -3.64 -18.21
N PRO A 80 7.30 -3.65 -18.95
CA PRO A 80 7.66 -4.81 -19.73
C PRO A 80 7.81 -6.00 -18.78
N GLN A 81 7.04 -7.08 -19.02
CA GLN A 81 7.18 -8.29 -18.23
C GLN A 81 8.61 -8.81 -18.41
N SER A 82 9.43 -8.71 -17.36
CA SER A 82 10.76 -9.30 -17.35
C SER A 82 10.63 -10.79 -17.62
N ASN A 83 11.26 -11.27 -18.68
CA ASN A 83 11.33 -12.69 -18.96
C ASN A 83 12.02 -13.39 -17.78
N PRO A 84 11.49 -14.49 -17.24
CA PRO A 84 12.09 -15.22 -16.12
C PRO A 84 13.41 -15.94 -16.48
N LYS A 85 14.14 -15.47 -17.50
CA LYS A 85 15.42 -16.04 -17.97
C LYS A 85 16.64 -15.14 -17.71
N ASP A 86 16.47 -13.98 -17.07
CA ASP A 86 17.56 -13.02 -16.78
C ASP A 86 18.09 -13.07 -15.33
N THR A 87 17.84 -14.17 -14.61
CA THR A 87 18.46 -14.51 -13.30
C THR A 87 18.94 -15.94 -13.34
#